data_AF-A0A932BL85-F1
#
_entry.id   AF-A0A932BL85-F1
#
_cell.length_a   1.000
_cell.length_b   1.000
_cell.length_c   1.000
_cell.angle_alpha   90.00
_cell.angle_beta   90.00
_cell.angle_gamma   90.00
#
_symmetry.space_group_name_H-M   'P 1'
#
loop_
_entity.id
_entity.type
_entity.pdbx_description
1 polymer ?
#
loop_
_entity_poly.entity_id
_entity_poly.type
_entity_poly.pdbx_seq_one_letter_code
_entity_poly.pdbx_strand_id
1 'polypeptide(L)'
;MARADQSPNSGGPAGVHLGLPQGTGSNLKSYSPSQLFFLMRLSYLQRQRRETQNLLDGGDWRVRLLNKALYSTFRDCEEQGVGQEAKLLMAQQEPERS
;
A
#
# COMPACT_ATOMS: atom_id res chain seq x y z
N MET A 1 53.00 -12.29 0.26
CA MET A 1 52.69 -10.98 -0.34
C MET A 1 51.72 -11.22 -1.50
N ALA A 2 50.41 -11.13 -1.29
CA ALA A 2 49.57 -9.93 -1.35
C ALA A 2 49.38 -9.40 -2.80
N ARG A 3 48.20 -9.66 -3.39
CA ARG A 3 47.37 -8.64 -4.05
C ARG A 3 45.99 -9.20 -4.37
N ALA A 4 45.01 -8.66 -3.65
CA ALA A 4 43.59 -8.88 -3.84
C ALA A 4 43.14 -8.18 -5.13
N ASP A 5 42.42 -8.92 -5.97
CA ASP A 5 41.62 -8.35 -7.05
C ASP A 5 40.27 -7.95 -6.46
N GLN A 6 40.03 -6.65 -6.37
CA GLN A 6 38.83 -6.05 -5.83
C GLN A 6 38.34 -4.99 -6.82
N SER A 7 37.14 -5.20 -7.36
CA SER A 7 36.34 -4.17 -8.03
C SER A 7 34.86 -4.54 -8.00
N PRO A 8 33.97 -3.52 -8.02
CA PRO A 8 32.99 -3.38 -6.95
C PRO A 8 31.59 -3.88 -7.32
N ASN A 9 30.93 -4.41 -6.29
CA ASN A 9 29.50 -4.69 -6.27
C ASN A 9 28.72 -3.40 -6.59
N SER A 10 28.02 -3.40 -7.73
CA SER A 10 27.13 -2.33 -8.15
C SER A 10 25.97 -2.21 -7.15
N GLY A 11 25.98 -1.12 -6.38
CA GLY A 11 24.90 -0.76 -5.49
C GLY A 11 23.59 -0.59 -6.27
N GLY A 12 22.69 -1.56 -6.13
CA GLY A 12 21.29 -1.40 -6.47
C GLY A 12 20.65 -0.31 -5.58
N PRO A 13 19.63 0.41 -6.08
CA PRO A 13 19.03 1.49 -5.33
C PRO A 13 18.41 0.94 -4.05
N ALA A 14 18.67 1.63 -2.94
CA ALA A 14 18.13 1.33 -1.63
C ALA A 14 16.62 1.10 -1.72
N GLY A 15 16.22 -0.16 -1.50
CA GLY A 15 14.83 -0.54 -1.39
C GLY A 15 14.17 0.33 -0.32
N VAL A 16 13.18 1.11 -0.73
CA VAL A 16 12.35 1.88 0.19
C VAL A 16 11.54 0.85 0.99
N HIS A 17 12.04 0.48 2.16
CA HIS A 17 11.39 -0.50 3.02
C HIS A 17 10.24 0.19 3.76
N LEU A 18 9.17 0.51 3.02
CA LEU A 18 7.91 1.00 3.58
C LEU A 18 7.26 -0.16 4.35
N GLY A 19 6.95 0.08 5.63
CA GLY A 19 6.40 -0.91 6.56
C GLY A 19 5.03 -1.45 6.15
N LEU A 20 5.01 -2.35 5.16
CA LEU A 20 3.90 -3.27 4.94
C LEU A 20 3.91 -4.33 6.05
N PRO A 21 2.74 -4.86 6.46
CA PRO A 21 2.65 -5.95 7.42
C PRO A 21 3.50 -7.13 6.95
N GLN A 22 4.59 -7.37 7.69
CA GLN A 22 5.62 -8.34 7.37
C GLN A 22 5.13 -9.71 7.81
N GLY A 23 4.65 -10.53 6.86
CA GLY A 23 4.40 -11.94 7.11
C GLY A 23 5.70 -12.63 7.53
N THR A 24 5.69 -13.32 8.67
CA THR A 24 6.85 -14.02 9.23
C THR A 24 7.23 -15.22 8.36
N GLY A 25 8.08 -14.98 7.36
CA GLY A 25 8.66 -15.98 6.48
C GLY A 25 9.45 -15.30 5.37
N SER A 26 10.73 -15.65 5.23
CA SER A 26 11.69 -15.02 4.31
C SER A 26 11.35 -15.25 2.83
N ASN A 27 10.34 -14.53 2.34
CA ASN A 27 10.08 -14.24 0.93
C ASN A 27 9.52 -12.83 0.89
N LEU A 28 10.38 -11.81 0.82
CA LEU A 28 9.91 -10.44 0.60
C LEU A 28 9.23 -10.39 -0.76
N LYS A 29 7.89 -10.28 -0.75
CA LYS A 29 7.09 -10.14 -1.95
C LYS A 29 7.54 -8.86 -2.66
N SER A 30 8.12 -9.02 -3.84
CA SER A 30 8.57 -7.90 -4.67
C SER A 30 7.38 -7.40 -5.50
N TYR A 31 7.09 -6.11 -5.40
CA TYR A 31 6.02 -5.45 -6.15
C TYR A 31 6.61 -4.68 -7.32
N SER A 32 5.89 -4.67 -8.45
CA SER A 32 6.18 -3.72 -9.53
C SER A 32 5.90 -2.28 -9.05
N PRO A 33 6.49 -1.26 -9.70
CA PRO A 33 6.19 0.14 -9.38
C PRO A 33 4.69 0.46 -9.44
N SER A 34 3.96 -0.10 -10.40
CA SER A 34 2.52 0.09 -10.54
C SER A 34 1.74 -0.56 -9.40
N GLN A 35 2.08 -1.80 -9.01
CA GLN A 35 1.48 -2.47 -7.87
C GLN A 35 1.66 -1.67 -6.59
N LEU A 36 2.89 -1.20 -6.33
CA LEU A 36 3.18 -0.37 -5.15
C LEU A 36 2.41 0.95 -5.17
N PHE A 37 2.32 1.61 -6.34
CA PHE A 37 1.57 2.84 -6.51
C PHE A 37 0.11 2.69 -6.08
N PHE A 38 -0.59 1.66 -6.56
CA PHE A 38 -2.00 1.46 -6.22
C PHE A 38 -2.20 1.07 -4.75
N LEU A 39 -1.32 0.24 -4.17
CA LEU A 39 -1.37 -0.12 -2.75
C LEU A 39 -1.16 1.11 -1.84
N MET A 40 -0.18 1.97 -2.16
CA MET A 40 0.04 3.22 -1.43
C MET A 40 -1.15 4.18 -1.56
N ARG A 41 -1.68 4.33 -2.78
CA ARG A 41 -2.86 5.17 -3.04
C ARG A 41 -4.08 4.69 -2.26
N LEU A 42 -4.31 3.38 -2.20
CA LEU A 42 -5.42 2.78 -1.46
C LEU A 42 -5.31 3.09 0.04
N SER A 43 -4.12 2.89 0.62
CA SER A 43 -3.83 3.22 2.03
C SER A 43 -4.08 4.70 2.35
N TYR A 44 -3.59 5.59 1.48
CA TYR A 44 -3.80 7.03 1.62
C TYR A 44 -5.29 7.41 1.59
N LEU A 45 -6.03 6.94 0.59
CA LEU A 45 -7.47 7.22 0.45
C LEU A 45 -8.27 6.70 1.63
N GLN A 46 -7.89 5.56 2.19
CA GLN A 46 -8.58 4.97 3.32
C GLN A 46 -8.39 5.78 4.60
N ARG A 47 -7.15 6.22 4.86
CA ARG A 47 -6.86 7.17 5.94
C ARG A 47 -7.67 8.46 5.77
N GLN A 48 -7.67 9.01 4.57
CA GLN A 48 -8.39 10.25 4.27
C GLN A 48 -9.91 10.09 4.46
N ARG A 49 -10.49 8.93 4.09
CA ARG A 49 -11.90 8.62 4.37
C ARG A 49 -12.20 8.66 5.86
N ARG A 50 -11.37 8.05 6.71
CA ARG A 50 -11.58 8.06 8.17
C ARG A 50 -11.55 9.48 8.73
N GLU A 51 -10.52 10.24 8.36
CA GLU A 51 -10.38 11.64 8.78
C GLU A 51 -11.56 12.49 8.32
N THR A 52 -12.06 12.25 7.10
CA THR A 52 -13.21 12.97 6.53
C THR A 52 -14.53 12.58 7.20
N GLN A 53 -14.77 11.29 7.47
CA GLN A 53 -15.99 10.81 8.14
C GLN A 53 -16.11 11.32 9.58
N ASN A 54 -15.00 11.59 10.25
CA ASN A 54 -14.99 12.20 11.58
C ASN A 54 -15.37 13.69 11.58
N LEU A 55 -15.35 14.33 10.41
CA LEU A 55 -15.54 15.78 10.26
C LEU A 55 -16.81 16.15 9.47
N LEU A 56 -17.27 15.27 8.58
CA LEU A 56 -18.35 15.54 7.64
C LEU A 56 -19.48 14.52 7.78
N ASP A 57 -20.71 14.99 7.53
CA ASP A 57 -21.87 14.13 7.46
C ASP A 57 -21.80 13.12 6.31
N GLY A 58 -22.42 11.97 6.48
CA GLY A 58 -22.44 10.89 5.48
C GLY A 58 -23.05 11.27 4.13
N GLY A 59 -23.83 12.36 4.06
CA GLY A 59 -24.39 12.91 2.82
C GLY A 59 -23.44 13.83 2.03
N ASP A 60 -22.31 14.24 2.61
CA ASP A 60 -21.38 15.17 1.97
C ASP A 60 -20.80 14.57 0.67
N TRP A 61 -20.69 15.39 -0.37
CA TRP A 61 -20.19 14.96 -1.67
C TRP A 61 -18.73 14.49 -1.61
N ARG A 62 -17.93 14.99 -0.67
CA ARG A 62 -16.52 14.57 -0.47
C ARG A 62 -16.44 13.15 0.03
N VAL A 63 -17.32 12.73 0.93
CA VAL A 63 -17.41 11.34 1.41
C VAL A 63 -17.77 10.42 0.24
N ARG A 64 -18.75 10.81 -0.58
CA ARG A 64 -19.15 10.03 -1.77
C ARG A 64 -18.02 9.95 -2.81
N LEU A 65 -17.28 11.03 -3.03
CA LEU A 65 -16.13 11.05 -3.93
C LEU A 65 -15.01 10.14 -3.43
N LEU A 66 -14.69 10.18 -2.14
CA LEU A 66 -13.68 9.30 -1.54
C LEU A 66 -14.06 7.83 -1.66
N ASN A 67 -15.32 7.47 -1.44
CA ASN A 67 -15.80 6.10 -1.61
C ASN A 67 -15.64 5.61 -3.06
N LYS A 68 -15.92 6.48 -4.05
CA LYS A 68 -15.70 6.15 -5.47
C LYS A 68 -14.21 5.98 -5.80
N ALA A 69 -13.36 6.86 -5.28
CA ALA A 69 -11.91 6.77 -5.48
C ALA A 69 -11.34 5.48 -4.85
N LEU A 70 -11.76 5.14 -3.63
CA LEU A 70 -11.41 3.89 -2.96
C LEU A 70 -11.80 2.67 -3.78
N TYR A 71 -13.05 2.62 -4.26
CA TYR A 71 -13.53 1.51 -5.06
C TYR A 71 -12.74 1.36 -6.37
N SER A 72 -12.50 2.46 -7.09
CA SER A 72 -11.70 2.43 -8.32
C SER A 72 -10.28 1.94 -8.07
N THR A 73 -9.61 2.47 -7.04
CA THR A 73 -8.24 2.06 -6.72
C THR A 73 -8.18 0.61 -6.23
N PHE A 74 -9.21 0.11 -5.53
CA PHE A 74 -9.29 -1.30 -5.19
C PHE A 74 -9.39 -2.18 -6.46
N ARG A 75 -10.18 -1.78 -7.45
CA ARG A 75 -10.25 -2.47 -8.74
C ARG A 75 -8.92 -2.47 -9.48
N ASP A 76 -8.20 -1.34 -9.46
CA ASP A 76 -6.85 -1.26 -10.03
C ASP A 76 -5.89 -2.25 -9.33
N CYS A 77 -5.98 -2.39 -8.00
CA CYS A 77 -5.22 -3.40 -7.25
C CYS A 77 -5.57 -4.83 -7.66
N GLU A 78 -6.85 -5.14 -7.90
CA GLU A 78 -7.27 -6.46 -8.38
C GLU A 78 -6.70 -6.75 -9.78
N GLU A 79 -6.77 -5.78 -10.69
CA GLU A 79 -6.24 -5.90 -12.06
C GLU A 79 -4.72 -6.06 -12.09
N GLN A 80 -4.01 -5.48 -11.11
CA GLN A 80 -2.56 -5.63 -10.94
C GLN A 80 -2.15 -6.90 -10.19
N GLY A 81 -3.11 -7.75 -9.81
CA GLY A 81 -2.85 -9.01 -9.10
C GLY A 81 -2.49 -8.87 -7.62
N VAL A 82 -2.74 -7.69 -7.02
CA VAL A 82 -2.48 -7.38 -5.59
C VAL A 82 -3.78 -7.14 -4.80
N GLY A 83 -4.87 -7.77 -5.24
CA GLY A 83 -6.17 -7.67 -4.60
C GLY A 83 -6.20 -8.23 -3.17
N GLN A 84 -5.35 -9.22 -2.86
CA GLN A 84 -5.29 -9.79 -1.51
C GLN A 84 -4.66 -8.81 -0.52
N GLU A 85 -3.56 -8.16 -0.92
CA GLU A 85 -2.92 -7.09 -0.15
C GLU A 85 -3.88 -5.93 0.05
N ALA A 86 -4.61 -5.55 -1.00
CA ALA A 86 -5.62 -4.50 -0.93
C ALA A 86 -6.73 -4.84 0.09
N LYS A 87 -7.23 -6.08 0.12
CA LYS A 87 -8.20 -6.54 1.14
C LYS A 87 -7.64 -6.45 2.55
N LEU A 88 -6.39 -6.84 2.75
CA LEU A 88 -5.73 -6.75 4.06
C LEU A 88 -5.60 -5.29 4.51
N LEU A 89 -5.18 -4.39 3.62
CA LEU A 89 -5.14 -2.95 3.90
C LEU A 89 -6.52 -2.42 4.27
N MET A 90 -7.57 -2.87 3.56
CA MET A 90 -8.94 -2.46 3.84
C MET A 90 -9.44 -2.93 5.21
N ALA A 91 -9.13 -4.19 5.58
CA ALA A 91 -9.55 -4.79 6.84
C ALA A 91 -8.83 -4.20 8.07
N GLN A 92 -7.55 -3.83 7.95
CA GLN A 92 -6.75 -3.28 9.06
C GLN A 92 -7.27 -1.95 9.63
N GLN A 93 -8.14 -1.27 8.89
CA GLN A 93 -8.62 0.06 9.24
C GLN A 93 -10.13 0.08 9.53
N GLU A 94 -10.82 -1.06 9.47
CA GLU A 94 -12.16 -1.17 10.05
C GLU A 94 -12.01 -1.19 11.57
N PRO A 95 -12.56 -0.20 12.30
CA PRO A 95 -12.55 -0.27 13.75
C PRO A 95 -13.36 -1.50 14.17
N GLU A 96 -12.75 -2.36 14.99
CA GLU A 96 -13.43 -3.39 15.78
C GLU A 96 -14.68 -2.75 16.38
N ARG A 97 -15.86 -3.09 15.84
CA ARG A 97 -17.14 -2.68 16.43
C ARG A 97 -17.29 -3.44 17.75
N SER A 98 -16.83 -2.84 18.85
CA SER A 98 -17.25 -3.19 20.22
C SER A 98 -18.42 -2.31 20.65
#